data_AF-D7T4P2-F1
#
_entry.id   AF-D7T4P2-F1
#
_cell.length_a   1.000
_cell.length_b   1.000
_cell.length_c   1.000
_cell.angle_alpha   90.00
_cell.angle_beta   90.00
_cell.angle_gamma   90.00
#
_symmetry.space_group_name_H-M   'P 1'
#
loop_
_entity.id
_entity.type
_entity.pdbx_description
1 polymer ?
#
loop_
_entity_poly.entity_id
_entity_poly.type
_entity_poly.pdbx_seq_one_letter_code
_entity_poly.pdbx_strand_id
1 'polypeptide(L)'
;MSVSDSAAKAELTQAEVYAPRSLQLWRTLLNWLAFFFQIFLQILRGTPSVTQVLSYVGLRHHSLLPSSPSFKPLPVVELPELEPPPDSVQINATDGTDSAAAAVDRPAEKFTVVLDLDETLVCAYETSSLPASIRNQAIESGLKWFELECVSSDKECEGKPKVNYVTVFERPGLREFLKQLSEFSELVLFTAGLEGYARPLVDRIDVENLFSLRLYRPSTISTEYREHVKDLSCLSKDLCRIVIVDNNPFSFLLQPLNGVPCIPFSAGQPNDGQLLEVLLPLLKHLSQQNDVRPVLYDRFRMPEWFQKHGIPASGWTV
;
A
#
# COMPACT_ATOMS: atom_id res chain seq x y z
N MET A 1 -32.67 45.44 -79.12
CA MET A 1 -33.83 46.27 -78.71
C MET A 1 -34.56 45.45 -77.66
N SER A 2 -34.68 45.79 -76.38
CA SER A 2 -34.62 47.03 -75.55
C SER A 2 -34.20 46.56 -74.14
N VAL A 3 -33.16 47.04 -73.44
CA VAL A 3 -32.79 48.37 -72.89
C VAL A 3 -33.79 48.95 -71.87
N SER A 4 -33.31 48.96 -70.60
CA SER A 4 -33.51 49.92 -69.48
C SER A 4 -34.94 50.16 -68.93
N ASP A 5 -35.20 50.44 -67.67
CA ASP A 5 -34.39 50.79 -66.50
C ASP A 5 -35.34 50.79 -65.28
N SER A 6 -34.85 50.48 -64.08
CA SER A 6 -35.23 51.23 -62.89
C SER A 6 -34.28 50.87 -61.75
N ALA A 7 -33.39 51.81 -61.49
CA ALA A 7 -32.42 51.78 -60.42
C ALA A 7 -33.03 52.15 -59.06
N ALA A 8 -32.29 51.74 -58.03
CA ALA A 8 -32.23 52.30 -56.69
C ALA A 8 -33.34 51.94 -55.70
N LYS A 9 -33.00 51.05 -54.75
CA LYS A 9 -32.94 51.42 -53.33
C LYS A 9 -32.20 50.39 -52.46
N ALA A 10 -31.22 50.92 -51.73
CA ALA A 10 -30.71 50.49 -50.43
C ALA A 10 -29.80 49.25 -50.35
N GLU A 11 -28.50 49.48 -50.62
CA GLU A 11 -27.44 48.88 -49.80
C GLU A 11 -27.56 49.42 -48.37
N LEU A 12 -27.68 48.51 -47.39
CA LEU A 12 -27.52 48.77 -45.96
C LEU A 12 -26.69 47.64 -45.33
N THR A 13 -25.37 47.84 -45.37
CA THR A 13 -24.37 47.59 -44.31
C THR A 13 -24.45 46.32 -43.44
N GLN A 14 -23.37 45.52 -43.53
CA GLN A 14 -22.45 45.05 -42.46
C GLN A 14 -23.03 44.68 -41.08
N ALA A 15 -22.66 43.58 -40.42
CA ALA A 15 -21.29 43.09 -40.28
C ALA A 15 -21.24 41.62 -39.82
N GLU A 16 -20.68 40.74 -40.64
CA GLU A 16 -19.89 39.63 -40.08
C GLU A 16 -18.64 40.27 -39.47
N VAL A 17 -18.65 40.42 -38.15
CA VAL A 17 -17.52 40.93 -37.38
C VAL A 17 -16.40 39.91 -37.48
N TYR A 18 -15.53 40.07 -38.49
CA TYR A 18 -14.22 39.46 -38.53
C TYR A 18 -13.40 40.06 -37.39
N ALA A 19 -13.49 39.48 -36.20
CA ALA A 19 -12.64 39.85 -35.09
C ALA A 19 -11.19 39.52 -35.50
N PRO A 20 -10.28 40.50 -35.60
CA PRO A 20 -8.91 40.24 -36.01
C PRO A 20 -8.30 39.22 -35.04
N ARG A 21 -7.62 38.20 -35.58
CA ARG A 21 -7.04 37.08 -34.81
C ARG A 21 -6.19 37.56 -33.61
N SER A 22 -5.63 38.76 -33.68
CA SER A 22 -4.92 39.43 -32.58
C SER A 22 -5.81 39.76 -31.37
N LEU A 23 -7.07 40.17 -31.56
CA LEU A 23 -8.01 40.45 -30.47
C LEU A 23 -8.52 39.17 -29.79
N GLN A 24 -8.65 38.07 -30.54
CA GLN A 24 -9.00 36.78 -29.98
C GLN A 24 -7.86 36.22 -29.13
N LEU A 25 -6.61 36.35 -29.60
CA LEU A 25 -5.42 35.98 -28.85
C LEU A 25 -5.22 36.86 -27.61
N TRP A 26 -5.52 38.16 -27.69
CA TRP A 26 -5.49 39.05 -26.53
C TRP A 26 -6.56 38.72 -25.50
N ARG A 27 -7.77 38.34 -25.94
CA ARG A 27 -8.83 37.89 -25.03
C ARG A 27 -8.49 36.57 -24.35
N THR A 28 -7.92 35.61 -25.06
CA THR A 28 -7.49 34.34 -24.45
C THR A 28 -6.34 34.56 -23.47
N LEU A 29 -5.41 35.46 -23.78
CA LEU A 29 -4.28 35.78 -22.89
C LEU A 29 -4.73 36.54 -21.64
N LEU A 30 -5.67 37.49 -21.75
CA LEU A 30 -6.28 38.16 -20.60
C LEU A 30 -7.10 37.20 -19.74
N ASN A 31 -7.82 36.25 -20.36
CA ASN A 31 -8.56 35.22 -19.63
C ASN A 31 -7.60 34.26 -18.88
N TRP A 32 -6.48 33.89 -19.50
CA TRP A 32 -5.43 33.10 -18.85
C TRP A 32 -4.77 33.87 -17.70
N LEU A 33 -4.50 35.18 -17.88
CA LEU A 33 -3.94 36.02 -16.84
C LEU A 33 -4.90 36.18 -15.65
N ALA A 34 -6.20 36.38 -15.92
CA ALA A 34 -7.24 36.46 -14.90
C ALA A 34 -7.40 35.13 -14.15
N PHE A 35 -7.33 34.00 -14.86
CA PHE A 35 -7.35 32.66 -14.28
C PHE A 35 -6.17 32.42 -13.33
N PHE A 36 -4.94 32.73 -13.75
CA PHE A 36 -3.76 32.59 -12.88
C PHE A 36 -3.76 33.56 -11.72
N PHE A 37 -4.28 34.78 -11.91
CA PHE A 37 -4.42 35.74 -10.83
C PHE A 37 -5.45 35.27 -9.78
N GLN A 38 -6.53 34.60 -10.20
CA GLN A 38 -7.48 33.99 -9.28
C GLN A 38 -6.90 32.79 -8.53
N ILE A 39 -6.11 31.93 -9.20
CA ILE A 39 -5.38 30.84 -8.54
C ILE A 39 -4.38 31.40 -7.52
N PHE A 40 -3.64 32.44 -7.89
CA PHE A 40 -2.69 33.10 -7.00
C PHE A 40 -3.39 33.71 -5.77
N LEU A 41 -4.54 34.36 -5.96
CA LEU A 41 -5.36 34.87 -4.86
C LEU A 41 -5.97 33.78 -3.98
N GLN A 42 -6.30 32.60 -4.54
CA GLN A 42 -6.77 31.44 -3.78
C GLN A 42 -5.65 30.80 -2.94
N ILE A 43 -4.43 30.72 -3.48
CA ILE A 43 -3.24 30.27 -2.75
C ILE A 43 -2.91 31.24 -1.61
N LEU A 44 -3.03 32.55 -1.84
CA LEU A 44 -2.79 33.57 -0.82
C LEU A 44 -3.85 33.61 0.28
N ARG A 45 -5.09 33.17 -0.01
CA ARG A 45 -6.23 33.18 0.92
C ARG A 45 -6.48 31.86 1.65
N GLY A 46 -5.71 30.80 1.37
CA GLY A 46 -5.71 29.56 2.14
C GLY A 46 -7.06 28.82 2.18
N THR A 47 -7.95 29.02 1.21
CA THR A 47 -9.24 28.32 1.13
C THR A 47 -9.20 27.24 0.03
N PRO A 48 -9.49 25.96 0.34
CA PRO A 48 -9.54 24.92 -0.67
C PRO A 48 -10.96 24.83 -1.26
N SER A 49 -11.19 25.23 -2.52
CA SER A 49 -12.34 24.71 -3.29
C SER A 49 -12.31 25.06 -4.78
N VAL A 50 -12.06 24.04 -5.61
CA VAL A 50 -12.81 23.73 -6.85
C VAL A 50 -13.02 22.21 -7.00
N THR A 51 -12.30 21.37 -6.24
CA THR A 51 -12.40 19.90 -6.28
C THR A 51 -13.66 19.29 -5.65
N GLN A 52 -14.61 20.09 -5.14
CA GLN A 52 -15.81 19.60 -4.45
C GLN A 52 -17.14 19.73 -5.22
N VAL A 53 -17.17 20.31 -6.44
CA VAL A 53 -18.44 20.58 -7.14
C VAL A 53 -18.70 19.70 -8.38
N LEU A 54 -17.75 18.89 -8.83
CA LEU A 54 -18.00 17.87 -9.88
C LEU A 54 -18.03 16.43 -9.35
N SER A 55 -18.22 16.26 -8.04
CA SER A 55 -18.18 14.94 -7.40
C SER A 55 -19.52 14.20 -7.29
N TYR A 56 -20.50 14.53 -8.13
CA TYR A 56 -21.76 13.81 -8.21
C TYR A 56 -21.97 13.35 -9.65
N VAL A 57 -22.15 12.04 -9.82
CA VAL A 57 -22.30 11.29 -11.08
C VAL A 57 -20.99 10.73 -11.65
N GLY A 58 -20.73 9.46 -11.33
CA GLY A 58 -19.89 8.56 -12.13
C GLY A 58 -18.49 8.31 -11.56
N LEU A 59 -18.33 7.17 -10.87
CA LEU A 59 -17.06 6.46 -10.63
C LEU A 59 -15.97 7.24 -9.86
N ARG A 60 -16.07 7.20 -8.53
CA ARG A 60 -14.96 7.34 -7.56
C ARG A 60 -14.33 5.95 -7.37
N HIS A 61 -13.02 5.71 -7.20
CA HIS A 61 -11.85 6.57 -7.02
C HIS A 61 -10.57 5.73 -7.20
N HIS A 62 -9.59 6.25 -7.93
CA HIS A 62 -8.18 5.98 -7.68
C HIS A 62 -7.74 6.73 -6.42
N SER A 63 -6.96 6.03 -5.62
CA SER A 63 -6.21 6.44 -4.44
C SER A 63 -5.81 7.92 -4.38
N LEU A 64 -6.28 8.60 -3.33
CA LEU A 64 -5.66 9.82 -2.81
C LEU A 64 -5.45 9.64 -1.30
N LEU A 65 -4.50 8.78 -0.95
CA LEU A 65 -3.74 8.97 0.29
C LEU A 65 -2.68 10.05 0.01
N PRO A 66 -2.33 10.89 1.00
CA PRO A 66 -1.15 11.74 0.88
C PRO A 66 0.06 10.84 0.62
N SER A 67 0.91 11.21 -0.33
CA SER A 67 2.21 10.58 -0.48
C SER A 67 2.97 10.68 0.85
N SER A 68 2.98 9.59 1.62
CA SER A 68 3.89 9.45 2.76
C SER A 68 5.32 9.63 2.25
N PRO A 69 6.22 10.27 3.01
CA PRO A 69 7.60 10.40 2.59
C PRO A 69 8.20 9.00 2.42
N SER A 70 8.76 8.74 1.22
CA SER A 70 9.44 7.49 0.88
C SER A 70 10.45 7.12 1.97
N PHE A 71 10.28 5.93 2.56
CA PHE A 71 11.24 5.35 3.48
C PHE A 71 12.56 5.11 2.73
N LYS A 72 13.67 5.65 3.23
CA LYS A 72 15.00 5.43 2.66
C LYS A 72 15.58 4.12 3.22
N PRO A 73 16.18 3.25 2.39
CA PRO A 73 16.86 2.06 2.89
C PRO A 73 17.99 2.46 3.84
N LEU A 74 18.09 1.77 5.00
CA LEU A 74 19.25 1.88 5.88
C LEU A 74 20.40 1.03 5.32
N PRO A 75 21.67 1.44 5.53
CA PRO A 75 22.83 0.69 5.05
C PRO A 75 22.90 -0.70 5.69
N VAL A 76 23.37 -1.68 4.92
CA VAL A 76 23.65 -3.04 5.38
C VAL A 76 24.66 -2.97 6.52
N VAL A 77 24.25 -3.41 7.72
CA VAL A 77 25.14 -3.61 8.86
C VAL A 77 25.49 -5.09 8.91
N GLU A 78 26.76 -5.41 8.69
CA GLU A 78 27.31 -6.74 8.95
C GLU A 78 27.17 -7.07 10.44
N LEU A 79 26.56 -8.21 10.75
CA LEU A 79 26.46 -8.75 12.11
C LEU A 79 27.82 -9.33 12.53
N PRO A 80 28.30 -9.12 13.78
CA PRO A 80 29.49 -9.80 14.27
C PRO A 80 29.22 -11.31 14.44
N GLU A 81 30.12 -12.15 13.94
CA GLU A 81 30.16 -13.58 14.27
C GLU A 81 30.44 -13.76 15.77
N LEU A 82 29.55 -14.46 16.46
CA LEU A 82 29.72 -14.88 17.85
C LEU A 82 30.46 -16.23 17.86
N GLU A 83 31.70 -16.24 18.35
CA GLU A 83 32.43 -17.48 18.64
C GLU A 83 31.76 -18.28 19.77
N PRO A 84 31.80 -19.63 19.74
CA PRO A 84 31.21 -20.46 20.77
C PRO A 84 32.04 -20.44 22.08
N PRO A 85 31.39 -20.51 23.25
CA PRO A 85 32.09 -20.53 24.54
C PRO A 85 32.79 -21.89 24.79
N PRO A 86 33.86 -21.92 25.61
CA PRO A 86 34.62 -23.14 25.88
C PRO A 86 33.90 -24.06 26.87
N ASP A 87 34.15 -25.35 26.69
CA ASP A 87 33.82 -26.42 27.61
C ASP A 87 34.22 -26.11 29.05
N SER A 88 33.28 -26.26 30.00
CA SER A 88 33.66 -26.50 31.38
C SER A 88 32.57 -27.19 32.21
N VAL A 89 32.94 -28.40 32.66
CA VAL A 89 32.88 -28.91 34.03
C VAL A 89 31.58 -29.59 34.50
N GLN A 90 31.71 -30.92 34.69
CA GLN A 90 30.82 -31.78 35.49
C GLN A 90 30.93 -31.45 36.98
N ILE A 91 29.79 -31.35 37.68
CA ILE A 91 29.71 -31.50 39.14
C ILE A 91 28.48 -32.34 39.52
N ASN A 92 28.71 -33.29 40.42
CA ASN A 92 27.81 -34.33 40.92
C ASN A 92 26.64 -33.82 41.77
N ALA A 93 25.61 -34.67 41.84
CA ALA A 93 24.39 -34.56 42.63
C ALA A 93 24.60 -34.46 44.15
N THR A 94 23.74 -33.67 44.82
CA THR A 94 23.22 -33.96 46.16
C THR A 94 21.77 -33.48 46.30
N ASP A 95 21.03 -34.27 47.05
CA ASP A 95 19.60 -34.32 47.36
C ASP A 95 19.03 -33.09 48.09
N GLY A 96 17.72 -32.85 47.96
CA GLY A 96 17.00 -31.76 48.64
C GLY A 96 15.63 -31.45 48.04
N THR A 97 14.60 -32.08 48.59
CA THR A 97 13.16 -31.82 48.41
C THR A 97 12.77 -30.34 48.59
N ASP A 98 12.02 -29.75 47.65
CA ASP A 98 10.69 -29.16 47.89
C ASP A 98 10.14 -28.39 46.66
N SER A 99 8.84 -28.59 46.40
CA SER A 99 7.98 -27.93 45.39
C SER A 99 8.39 -28.07 43.92
N ALA A 100 8.04 -29.22 43.35
CA ALA A 100 7.73 -29.32 41.93
C ALA A 100 6.49 -28.49 41.60
N ALA A 101 6.67 -27.19 41.37
CA ALA A 101 5.79 -26.46 40.49
C ALA A 101 5.97 -27.10 39.11
N ALA A 102 5.00 -27.92 38.71
CA ALA A 102 4.93 -28.48 37.38
C ALA A 102 5.12 -27.32 36.38
N ALA A 103 6.28 -27.28 35.73
CA ALA A 103 6.45 -26.52 34.51
C ALA A 103 5.45 -27.14 33.53
N VAL A 104 4.25 -26.56 33.49
CA VAL A 104 3.30 -26.79 32.42
C VAL A 104 4.08 -26.39 31.18
N ASP A 105 4.46 -27.40 30.40
CA ASP A 105 4.99 -27.27 29.05
C ASP A 105 3.92 -26.51 28.26
N ARG A 106 3.95 -25.17 28.37
CA ARG A 106 3.11 -24.30 27.57
C ARG A 106 3.66 -24.48 26.16
N PRO A 107 2.89 -25.03 25.22
CA PRO A 107 3.36 -25.18 23.86
C PRO A 107 3.88 -23.82 23.41
N ALA A 108 5.12 -23.77 22.94
CA ALA A 108 5.75 -22.54 22.52
C ALA A 108 4.80 -21.80 21.58
N GLU A 109 4.42 -20.57 21.94
CA GLU A 109 3.48 -19.80 21.14
C GLU A 109 4.04 -19.65 19.72
N LYS A 110 3.22 -20.08 18.76
CA LYS A 110 3.58 -20.12 17.35
C LYS A 110 3.87 -18.71 16.87
N PHE A 111 4.99 -18.52 16.18
CA PHE A 111 5.34 -17.23 15.58
C PHE A 111 4.36 -16.93 14.43
N THR A 112 3.72 -15.77 14.45
CA THR A 112 2.72 -15.38 13.44
C THR A 112 3.24 -14.19 12.63
N VAL A 113 3.25 -14.36 11.30
CA VAL A 113 3.61 -13.30 10.35
C VAL A 113 2.36 -12.86 9.61
N VAL A 114 1.97 -11.62 9.86
CA VAL A 114 0.89 -10.93 9.16
C VAL A 114 1.48 -10.20 7.96
N LEU A 115 1.00 -10.51 6.76
CA LEU A 115 1.48 -9.93 5.50
C LEU A 115 0.38 -9.08 4.87
N ASP A 116 0.73 -7.86 4.50
CA ASP A 116 -0.05 -7.07 3.55
C ASP A 116 0.05 -7.63 2.12
N LEU A 117 -0.84 -7.18 1.22
CA LEU A 117 -0.93 -7.67 -0.16
C LEU A 117 -0.33 -6.69 -1.18
N ASP A 118 -1.02 -5.57 -1.39
CA ASP A 118 -0.75 -4.63 -2.48
C ASP A 118 0.50 -3.79 -2.17
N GLU A 119 1.43 -3.72 -3.11
CA GLU A 119 2.77 -3.12 -2.96
C GLU A 119 3.67 -3.82 -1.91
N THR A 120 3.18 -4.86 -1.24
CA THR A 120 3.97 -5.69 -0.31
C THR A 120 4.37 -7.02 -0.97
N LEU A 121 3.40 -7.83 -1.41
CA LEU A 121 3.62 -9.14 -2.06
C LEU A 121 3.43 -9.08 -3.58
N VAL A 122 2.59 -8.18 -4.06
CA VAL A 122 2.28 -7.99 -5.48
C VAL A 122 2.17 -6.49 -5.78
N CYS A 123 2.16 -6.09 -7.04
CA CYS A 123 1.64 -4.79 -7.44
C CYS A 123 0.59 -4.98 -8.54
N ALA A 124 -0.49 -4.21 -8.48
CA ALA A 124 -1.61 -4.34 -9.39
C ALA A 124 -1.93 -3.01 -10.06
N TYR A 125 -2.24 -3.07 -11.34
CA TYR A 125 -2.61 -1.92 -12.16
C TYR A 125 -3.90 -2.21 -12.89
N GLU A 126 -4.78 -1.21 -12.99
CA GLU A 126 -5.85 -1.28 -13.98
C GLU A 126 -5.21 -1.41 -15.37
N THR A 127 -5.57 -2.46 -16.11
CA THR A 127 -4.87 -2.85 -17.34
C THR A 127 -4.86 -1.73 -18.40
N SER A 128 -5.94 -0.96 -18.47
CA SER A 128 -6.07 0.21 -19.36
C SER A 128 -5.15 1.37 -18.97
N SER A 129 -4.77 1.47 -17.70
CA SER A 129 -4.00 2.57 -17.12
C SER A 129 -2.51 2.23 -16.97
N LEU A 130 -2.11 0.96 -17.19
CA LEU A 130 -0.73 0.50 -17.09
C LEU A 130 0.12 1.00 -18.29
N PRO A 131 1.16 1.82 -18.07
CA PRO A 131 2.03 2.25 -19.16
C PRO A 131 2.71 1.07 -19.86
N ALA A 132 2.66 1.06 -21.20
CA ALA A 132 3.23 -0.02 -22.00
C ALA A 132 4.74 -0.21 -21.76
N SER A 133 5.48 0.87 -21.50
CA SER A 133 6.91 0.81 -21.16
C SER A 133 7.17 0.01 -19.89
N ILE A 134 6.42 0.28 -18.81
CA ILE A 134 6.52 -0.44 -17.54
C ILE A 134 6.14 -1.90 -17.73
N ARG A 135 5.03 -2.16 -18.43
CA ARG A 135 4.58 -3.53 -18.71
C ARG A 135 5.63 -4.33 -19.47
N ASN A 136 6.14 -3.78 -20.58
CA ASN A 136 7.10 -4.49 -21.42
C ASN A 136 8.40 -4.74 -20.65
N GLN A 137 8.92 -3.73 -19.93
CA GLN A 137 10.12 -3.89 -19.11
C GLN A 137 9.96 -4.99 -18.07
N ALA A 138 8.83 -5.02 -17.35
CA ALA A 138 8.54 -6.03 -16.35
C ALA A 138 8.51 -7.45 -16.94
N ILE A 139 7.82 -7.63 -18.07
CA ILE A 139 7.68 -8.91 -18.76
C ILE A 139 9.03 -9.38 -19.32
N GLU A 140 9.76 -8.50 -19.99
CA GLU A 140 11.08 -8.79 -20.57
C GLU A 140 12.11 -9.14 -19.48
N SER A 141 11.97 -8.55 -18.29
CA SER A 141 12.80 -8.88 -17.12
C SER A 141 12.36 -10.18 -16.43
N GLY A 142 11.31 -10.85 -16.90
CA GLY A 142 10.86 -12.14 -16.38
C GLY A 142 10.02 -12.05 -15.10
N LEU A 143 9.46 -10.89 -14.75
CA LEU A 143 8.50 -10.80 -13.65
C LEU A 143 7.28 -11.68 -13.95
N LYS A 144 6.88 -12.50 -12.98
CA LYS A 144 5.63 -13.27 -13.07
C LYS A 144 4.45 -12.32 -12.98
N TRP A 145 3.47 -12.53 -13.83
CA TRP A 145 2.29 -11.68 -13.90
C TRP A 145 1.07 -12.45 -14.38
N PHE A 146 -0.11 -11.90 -14.11
CA PHE A 146 -1.38 -12.42 -14.61
C PHE A 146 -2.46 -11.33 -14.63
N GLU A 147 -3.56 -11.58 -15.34
CA GLU A 147 -4.70 -10.66 -15.39
C GLU A 147 -5.89 -11.22 -14.60
N LEU A 148 -6.57 -10.34 -13.87
CA LEU A 148 -7.79 -10.61 -13.14
C LEU A 148 -8.95 -9.84 -13.76
N GLU A 149 -10.09 -10.50 -13.83
CA GLU A 149 -11.36 -9.85 -14.08
C GLU A 149 -11.97 -9.46 -12.73
N CYS A 150 -12.20 -8.16 -12.54
CA CYS A 150 -12.83 -7.62 -11.34
C CYS A 150 -14.22 -7.09 -11.69
N VAL A 151 -15.24 -7.74 -11.15
CA VAL A 151 -16.62 -7.32 -11.31
C VAL A 151 -16.91 -6.21 -10.30
N SER A 152 -17.15 -4.99 -10.77
CA SER A 152 -17.54 -3.89 -9.89
C SER A 152 -19.02 -3.99 -9.51
N SER A 153 -19.37 -3.47 -8.33
CA SER A 153 -20.76 -3.31 -7.90
C SER A 153 -21.53 -2.26 -8.69
N ASP A 154 -20.82 -1.42 -9.46
CA ASP A 154 -21.41 -0.40 -10.30
C ASP A 154 -22.06 -1.06 -11.52
N LYS A 155 -23.35 -0.79 -11.67
CA LYS A 155 -24.12 -1.24 -12.83
C LYS A 155 -23.91 -0.24 -13.96
N GLU A 156 -23.62 -0.75 -15.15
CA GLU A 156 -23.72 0.03 -16.38
C GLU A 156 -25.17 0.47 -16.61
N CYS A 157 -25.39 1.43 -17.52
CA CYS A 157 -26.72 1.93 -17.85
C CYS A 157 -27.71 0.83 -18.29
N GLU A 158 -27.23 -0.35 -18.71
CA GLU A 158 -28.02 -1.54 -19.07
C GLU A 158 -28.25 -2.52 -17.91
N GLY A 159 -27.78 -2.23 -16.69
CA GLY A 159 -27.89 -3.13 -15.54
C GLY A 159 -26.85 -4.27 -15.51
N LYS A 160 -25.95 -4.34 -16.50
CA LYS A 160 -24.80 -5.27 -16.50
C LYS A 160 -23.73 -4.77 -15.52
N PRO A 161 -23.06 -5.66 -14.79
CA PRO A 161 -21.98 -5.25 -13.92
C PRO A 161 -20.77 -4.80 -14.76
N LYS A 162 -20.18 -3.66 -14.43
CA LYS A 162 -18.97 -3.18 -15.11
C LYS A 162 -17.79 -4.07 -14.73
N VAL A 163 -17.14 -4.68 -15.73
CA VAL A 163 -15.95 -5.51 -15.57
C VAL A 163 -14.70 -4.65 -15.79
N ASN A 164 -13.80 -4.65 -14.82
CA ASN A 164 -12.48 -4.03 -14.94
C ASN A 164 -11.42 -5.13 -15.04
N TYR A 165 -10.42 -4.92 -15.88
CA TYR A 165 -9.26 -5.81 -15.98
C TYR A 165 -8.12 -5.24 -15.14
N VAL A 166 -7.49 -6.10 -14.35
CA VAL A 166 -6.35 -5.74 -13.50
C VAL A 166 -5.17 -6.62 -13.85
N THR A 167 -4.05 -6.01 -14.23
CA THR A 167 -2.77 -6.69 -14.45
C THR A 167 -1.99 -6.69 -13.15
N VAL A 168 -1.66 -7.87 -12.64
CA VAL A 168 -0.94 -8.09 -11.39
C VAL A 168 0.45 -8.63 -11.68
N PHE A 169 1.47 -8.07 -11.03
CA PHE A 169 2.83 -8.60 -11.03
C PHE A 169 3.17 -9.16 -9.65
N GLU A 170 3.68 -10.39 -9.59
CA GLU A 170 4.22 -10.97 -8.36
C GLU A 170 5.55 -10.26 -8.03
N ARG A 171 5.76 -9.92 -6.76
CA ARG A 171 7.07 -9.43 -6.31
C ARG A 171 8.12 -10.53 -6.47
N PRO A 172 9.35 -10.22 -6.93
CA PRO A 172 10.39 -11.23 -7.10
C PRO A 172 10.57 -12.11 -5.86
N GLY A 173 10.60 -13.43 -6.08
CA GLY A 173 10.76 -14.40 -5.00
C GLY A 173 9.50 -14.74 -4.21
N LEU A 174 8.32 -14.18 -4.52
CA LEU A 174 7.07 -14.35 -3.75
C LEU A 174 6.79 -15.80 -3.30
N ARG A 175 6.77 -16.75 -4.25
CA ARG A 175 6.43 -18.15 -3.92
C ARG A 175 7.45 -18.80 -2.99
N GLU A 176 8.74 -18.53 -3.23
CA GLU A 176 9.81 -19.05 -2.40
C GLU A 176 9.78 -18.44 -1.00
N PHE A 177 9.49 -17.14 -0.92
CA PHE A 177 9.31 -16.41 0.32
C PHE A 177 8.17 -17.01 1.18
N LEU A 178 6.97 -17.18 0.60
CA LEU A 178 5.82 -17.75 1.33
C LEU A 178 6.11 -19.18 1.79
N LYS A 179 6.72 -20.00 0.92
CA LYS A 179 7.09 -21.37 1.25
C LYS A 179 8.06 -21.42 2.44
N GLN A 180 9.17 -20.69 2.37
CA GLN A 180 10.15 -20.68 3.46
C GLN A 180 9.58 -20.11 4.76
N LEU A 181 8.75 -19.06 4.70
CA LEU A 181 8.11 -18.54 5.92
C LEU A 181 7.17 -19.56 6.57
N SER A 182 6.44 -20.33 5.77
CA SER A 182 5.49 -21.33 6.28
C SER A 182 6.15 -22.46 7.08
N GLU A 183 7.45 -22.68 6.90
CA GLU A 183 8.22 -23.71 7.63
C GLU A 183 8.39 -23.39 9.12
N PHE A 184 8.34 -22.10 9.49
CA PHE A 184 8.64 -21.66 10.86
C PHE A 184 7.64 -20.64 11.42
N SER A 185 6.58 -20.31 10.68
CA SER A 185 5.57 -19.34 11.09
C SER A 185 4.17 -19.71 10.64
N GLU A 186 3.18 -19.17 11.34
CA GLU A 186 1.82 -19.06 10.84
C GLU A 186 1.67 -17.83 9.95
N LEU A 187 1.13 -18.00 8.76
CA LEU A 187 0.92 -16.90 7.82
C LEU A 187 -0.51 -16.41 7.88
N VAL A 188 -0.68 -15.10 8.13
CA VAL A 188 -1.95 -14.41 8.05
C VAL A 188 -1.86 -13.36 6.96
N LEU A 189 -2.79 -13.39 6.01
CA LEU A 189 -2.97 -12.27 5.09
C LEU A 189 -3.85 -11.23 5.78
N PHE A 190 -3.42 -9.97 5.82
CA PHE A 190 -4.28 -8.87 6.26
C PHE A 190 -4.11 -7.71 5.29
N THR A 191 -5.11 -7.48 4.42
CA THR A 191 -5.09 -6.44 3.40
C THR A 191 -6.20 -5.41 3.61
N ALA A 192 -5.91 -4.14 3.31
CA ALA A 192 -6.94 -3.11 3.17
C ALA A 192 -7.68 -3.18 1.82
N GLY A 193 -7.39 -4.18 0.98
CA GLY A 193 -8.12 -4.46 -0.26
C GLY A 193 -9.52 -5.03 -0.01
N LEU A 194 -10.47 -4.71 -0.88
CA LEU A 194 -11.79 -5.32 -0.85
C LEU A 194 -11.70 -6.80 -1.25
N GLU A 195 -12.48 -7.63 -0.58
CA GLU A 195 -12.46 -9.08 -0.76
C GLU A 195 -12.73 -9.52 -2.21
N GLY A 196 -13.64 -8.85 -2.92
CA GLY A 196 -13.95 -9.17 -4.32
C GLY A 196 -12.77 -9.01 -5.29
N TYR A 197 -11.77 -8.21 -4.92
CA TYR A 197 -10.50 -8.08 -5.65
C TYR A 197 -9.42 -9.00 -5.06
N ALA A 198 -9.22 -8.93 -3.75
CA ALA A 198 -8.09 -9.57 -3.09
C ALA A 198 -8.21 -11.10 -3.05
N ARG A 199 -9.41 -11.65 -2.84
CA ARG A 199 -9.61 -13.11 -2.76
C ARG A 199 -9.16 -13.84 -4.04
N PRO A 200 -9.67 -13.52 -5.25
CA PRO A 200 -9.24 -14.22 -6.47
C PRO A 200 -7.77 -13.97 -6.81
N LEU A 201 -7.18 -12.86 -6.37
CA LEU A 201 -5.75 -12.62 -6.50
C LEU A 201 -4.95 -13.59 -5.63
N VAL A 202 -5.29 -13.67 -4.34
CA VAL A 202 -4.60 -14.53 -3.37
C VAL A 202 -4.72 -16.00 -3.77
N ASP A 203 -5.88 -16.43 -4.27
CA ASP A 203 -6.08 -17.80 -4.78
C ASP A 203 -5.10 -18.18 -5.91
N ARG A 204 -4.55 -17.20 -6.65
CA ARG A 204 -3.54 -17.46 -7.68
C ARG A 204 -2.10 -17.48 -7.18
N ILE A 205 -1.77 -16.69 -6.16
CA ILE A 205 -0.40 -16.60 -5.63
C ILE A 205 -0.13 -17.61 -4.52
N ASP A 206 -1.16 -18.00 -3.77
CA ASP A 206 -1.11 -18.94 -2.64
C ASP A 206 -1.72 -20.30 -3.02
N VAL A 207 -1.14 -20.96 -4.02
CA VAL A 207 -1.66 -22.24 -4.55
C VAL A 207 -1.57 -23.40 -3.55
N GLU A 208 -0.67 -23.30 -2.57
CA GLU A 208 -0.47 -24.31 -1.51
C GLU A 208 -1.34 -24.04 -0.27
N ASN A 209 -2.16 -22.98 -0.27
CA ASN A 209 -2.99 -22.54 0.86
C ASN A 209 -2.17 -22.36 2.16
N LEU A 210 -1.04 -21.66 2.05
CA LEU A 210 -0.11 -21.40 3.15
C LEU A 210 -0.66 -20.37 4.14
N PHE A 211 -1.56 -19.47 3.72
CA PHE A 211 -2.24 -18.55 4.62
C PHE A 211 -3.32 -19.25 5.46
N SER A 212 -3.14 -19.31 6.78
CA SER A 212 -4.13 -19.90 7.71
C SER A 212 -5.37 -19.03 7.88
N LEU A 213 -5.21 -17.71 7.71
CA LEU A 213 -6.28 -16.72 7.85
C LEU A 213 -6.10 -15.60 6.81
N ARG A 214 -7.21 -15.15 6.24
CA ARG A 214 -7.27 -14.04 5.28
C ARG A 214 -8.25 -12.98 5.78
N LEU A 215 -7.72 -11.81 6.14
CA LEU A 215 -8.44 -10.64 6.60
C LEU A 215 -8.43 -9.58 5.49
N TYR A 216 -9.61 -9.09 5.11
CA TYR A 216 -9.78 -8.10 4.05
C TYR A 216 -10.23 -6.76 4.65
N ARG A 217 -10.51 -5.76 3.80
CA ARG A 217 -10.94 -4.41 4.21
C ARG A 217 -11.99 -4.37 5.33
N PRO A 218 -13.06 -5.20 5.35
CA PRO A 218 -14.05 -5.17 6.43
C PRO A 218 -13.50 -5.50 7.83
N SER A 219 -12.33 -6.15 7.92
CA SER A 219 -11.63 -6.45 9.17
C SER A 219 -10.75 -5.30 9.65
N THR A 220 -10.53 -4.28 8.82
CA THR A 220 -9.82 -3.06 9.23
C THR A 220 -10.72 -2.16 10.08
N ILE A 221 -10.12 -1.29 10.89
CA ILE A 221 -10.84 -0.32 11.70
C ILE A 221 -10.48 1.12 11.31
N SER A 222 -11.36 2.06 11.66
CA SER A 222 -11.08 3.49 11.56
C SER A 222 -10.73 4.04 12.94
N THR A 223 -9.64 4.81 12.97
CA THR A 223 -9.20 5.58 14.14
C THR A 223 -9.45 7.06 13.87
N GLU A 224 -9.21 7.92 14.86
CA GLU A 224 -9.24 9.38 14.67
C GLU A 224 -8.16 9.89 13.70
N TYR A 225 -7.09 9.11 13.47
CA TYR A 225 -5.94 9.53 12.66
C TYR A 225 -6.00 8.98 11.22
N ARG A 226 -6.48 7.75 11.08
CA ARG A 226 -6.41 6.95 9.85
C ARG A 226 -7.57 5.97 9.75
N GLU A 227 -8.06 5.83 8.53
CA GLU A 227 -8.91 4.71 8.12
C GLU A 227 -8.06 3.49 7.76
N HIS A 228 -8.70 2.32 7.72
CA HIS A 228 -8.09 1.06 7.30
C HIS A 228 -6.88 0.61 8.13
N VAL A 229 -6.92 0.87 9.44
CA VAL A 229 -5.92 0.38 10.38
C VAL A 229 -6.16 -1.11 10.67
N LYS A 230 -5.08 -1.89 10.70
CA LYS A 230 -5.07 -3.34 10.92
C LYS A 230 -4.78 -3.62 12.39
N ASP A 231 -5.83 -3.71 13.20
CA ASP A 231 -5.71 -3.96 14.63
C ASP A 231 -5.34 -5.43 14.90
N LEU A 232 -4.12 -5.67 15.36
CA LEU A 232 -3.62 -7.02 15.64
C LEU A 232 -4.27 -7.69 16.85
N SER A 233 -4.99 -6.93 17.71
CA SER A 233 -5.69 -7.48 18.86
C SER A 233 -6.83 -8.44 18.48
N CYS A 234 -7.28 -8.42 17.22
CA CYS A 234 -8.24 -9.40 16.70
C CYS A 234 -7.64 -10.81 16.53
N LEU A 235 -6.31 -10.94 16.51
CA LEU A 235 -5.60 -12.23 16.37
C LEU A 235 -5.26 -12.85 17.74
N SER A 236 -4.78 -12.02 18.67
CA SER A 236 -4.34 -12.48 19.99
C SER A 236 -4.35 -11.34 21.01
N LYS A 237 -4.47 -11.70 22.29
CA LYS A 237 -4.24 -10.78 23.42
C LYS A 237 -2.75 -10.61 23.72
N ASP A 238 -1.94 -11.64 23.47
CA ASP A 238 -0.49 -11.57 23.58
C ASP A 238 0.11 -11.41 22.17
N LEU A 239 0.82 -10.30 21.97
CA LEU A 239 1.42 -9.93 20.70
C LEU A 239 2.94 -10.14 20.68
N CYS A 240 3.54 -10.74 21.73
CA CYS A 240 4.98 -11.00 21.78
C CYS A 240 5.49 -11.79 20.58
N ARG A 241 4.65 -12.64 19.99
CA ARG A 241 5.00 -13.56 18.90
C ARG A 241 4.32 -13.22 17.56
N ILE A 242 3.81 -11.99 17.41
CA ILE A 242 3.12 -11.54 16.18
C ILE A 242 3.89 -10.38 15.55
N VAL A 243 4.13 -10.46 14.24
CA VAL A 243 4.72 -9.35 13.46
C VAL A 243 3.81 -9.04 12.26
N ILE A 244 3.72 -7.76 11.89
CA ILE A 244 3.06 -7.33 10.66
C ILE A 244 4.04 -6.67 9.70
N VAL A 245 4.05 -7.09 8.45
CA VAL A 245 4.83 -6.49 7.36
C VAL A 245 3.90 -5.73 6.44
N ASP A 246 4.16 -4.43 6.28
CA ASP A 246 3.30 -3.53 5.51
C ASP A 246 4.12 -2.40 4.89
N ASN A 247 3.81 -2.04 3.64
CA ASN A 247 4.44 -0.91 2.97
C ASN A 247 3.93 0.44 3.50
N ASN A 248 2.74 0.45 4.12
CA ASN A 248 2.14 1.62 4.75
C ASN A 248 2.24 1.52 6.28
N PRO A 249 3.13 2.30 6.93
CA PRO A 249 3.26 2.27 8.38
C PRO A 249 1.94 2.46 9.13
N PHE A 250 1.05 3.32 8.62
CA PHE A 250 -0.23 3.60 9.27
C PHE A 250 -1.16 2.38 9.37
N SER A 251 -0.92 1.32 8.59
CA SER A 251 -1.66 0.07 8.70
C SER A 251 -1.48 -0.56 10.09
N PHE A 252 -0.31 -0.43 10.72
CA PHE A 252 -0.03 -0.98 12.06
C PHE A 252 0.08 0.09 13.15
N LEU A 253 -0.62 1.21 12.96
CA LEU A 253 -0.62 2.37 13.86
C LEU A 253 -0.86 2.04 15.33
N LEU A 254 -1.74 1.07 15.62
CA LEU A 254 -2.12 0.72 16.99
C LEU A 254 -1.06 -0.13 17.71
N GLN A 255 -0.25 -0.87 16.96
CA GLN A 255 0.80 -1.74 17.46
C GLN A 255 2.15 -1.43 16.78
N PRO A 256 2.70 -0.22 16.99
CA PRO A 256 3.92 0.21 16.31
C PRO A 256 5.13 -0.67 16.63
N LEU A 257 5.15 -1.33 17.79
CA LEU A 257 6.21 -2.23 18.22
C LEU A 257 6.19 -3.59 17.52
N ASN A 258 5.13 -3.91 16.77
CA ASN A 258 4.97 -5.17 16.03
C ASN A 258 5.15 -4.98 14.51
N GLY A 259 5.37 -3.74 14.06
CA GLY A 259 5.42 -3.40 12.64
C GLY A 259 6.82 -3.47 12.02
N VAL A 260 6.89 -4.10 10.85
CA VAL A 260 8.03 -4.09 9.94
C VAL A 260 7.64 -3.26 8.71
N PRO A 261 8.06 -1.98 8.62
CA PRO A 261 7.83 -1.20 7.42
C PRO A 261 8.65 -1.78 6.26
N CYS A 262 8.04 -1.89 5.08
CA CYS A 262 8.72 -2.35 3.88
C CYS A 262 8.62 -1.31 2.74
N ILE A 263 9.54 -1.38 1.78
CA ILE A 263 9.52 -0.53 0.58
C ILE A 263 8.40 -0.99 -0.36
N PRO A 264 7.54 -0.07 -0.84
CA PRO A 264 6.52 -0.39 -1.83
C PRO A 264 7.12 -1.01 -3.10
N PHE A 265 6.55 -2.12 -3.55
CA PHE A 265 6.90 -2.79 -4.79
C PHE A 265 6.16 -2.19 -5.99
N SER A 266 6.84 -2.11 -7.12
CA SER A 266 6.24 -1.76 -8.40
C SER A 266 6.83 -2.58 -9.55
N ALA A 267 6.09 -2.71 -10.65
CA ALA A 267 6.54 -3.44 -11.83
C ALA A 267 7.79 -2.80 -12.50
N GLY A 268 8.11 -1.55 -12.15
CA GLY A 268 9.36 -0.89 -12.57
C GLY A 268 10.61 -1.35 -11.82
N GLN A 269 10.48 -2.27 -10.85
CA GLN A 269 11.57 -2.78 -10.02
C GLN A 269 11.72 -4.30 -10.18
N PRO A 270 12.12 -4.82 -11.37
CA PRO A 270 12.19 -6.26 -11.61
C PRO A 270 13.28 -6.98 -10.81
N ASN A 271 14.29 -6.25 -10.34
CA ASN A 271 15.39 -6.76 -9.53
C ASN A 271 15.18 -6.47 -8.02
N ASP A 272 13.94 -6.27 -7.58
CA ASP A 272 13.61 -6.09 -6.15
C ASP A 272 14.03 -7.33 -5.34
N GLY A 273 14.86 -7.13 -4.31
CA GLY A 273 15.32 -8.19 -3.41
C GLY A 273 14.60 -8.21 -2.06
N GLN A 274 13.55 -7.40 -1.85
CA GLN A 274 13.07 -7.11 -0.51
C GLN A 274 12.49 -8.34 0.21
N LEU A 275 11.80 -9.24 -0.51
CA LEU A 275 11.23 -10.43 0.12
C LEU A 275 12.32 -11.37 0.63
N LEU A 276 13.26 -11.77 -0.24
CA LEU A 276 14.23 -12.83 0.07
C LEU A 276 15.49 -12.31 0.77
N GLU A 277 15.97 -11.11 0.44
CA GLU A 277 17.24 -10.59 0.96
C GLU A 277 17.06 -9.77 2.24
N VAL A 278 15.88 -9.18 2.44
CA VAL A 278 15.63 -8.24 3.56
C VAL A 278 14.63 -8.81 4.57
N LEU A 279 13.42 -9.16 4.12
CA LEU A 279 12.34 -9.56 5.02
C LEU A 279 12.54 -10.98 5.54
N LEU A 280 12.87 -11.94 4.68
CA LEU A 280 13.02 -13.34 5.08
C LEU A 280 14.08 -13.56 6.17
N PRO A 281 15.31 -13.00 6.07
CA PRO A 281 16.31 -13.15 7.14
C PRO A 281 15.88 -12.48 8.44
N LEU A 282 15.24 -11.30 8.36
CA LEU A 282 14.70 -10.62 9.53
C LEU A 282 13.61 -11.46 10.22
N LEU A 283 12.63 -11.96 9.46
CA LEU A 283 11.54 -12.76 10.00
C LEU A 283 12.05 -14.08 10.61
N LYS A 284 13.07 -14.69 10.01
CA LYS A 284 13.74 -15.87 10.56
C LYS A 284 14.50 -15.57 11.86
N HIS A 285 15.08 -14.39 12.00
CA HIS A 285 15.69 -13.97 13.26
C HIS A 285 14.62 -13.70 14.34
N LEU A 286 13.53 -13.04 13.98
CA LEU A 286 12.41 -12.76 14.89
C LEU A 286 11.71 -14.03 15.38
N SER A 287 11.63 -15.07 14.54
CA SER A 287 11.04 -16.35 14.93
C SER A 287 11.77 -17.05 16.09
N GLN A 288 13.03 -16.67 16.34
CA GLN A 288 13.85 -17.19 17.43
C GLN A 288 13.67 -16.39 18.75
N GLN A 289 12.96 -15.27 18.74
CA GLN A 289 12.79 -14.39 19.89
C GLN A 289 11.50 -14.73 20.66
N ASN A 290 11.56 -14.73 21.99
CA ASN A 290 10.34 -14.89 22.81
C ASN A 290 9.40 -13.69 22.69
N ASP A 291 9.95 -12.49 22.49
CA ASP A 291 9.23 -11.25 22.23
C ASP A 291 9.91 -10.50 21.09
N VAL A 292 9.18 -10.24 20.00
CA VAL A 292 9.70 -9.53 18.81
C VAL A 292 9.83 -8.03 19.03
N ARG A 293 9.07 -7.46 19.97
CA ARG A 293 8.89 -6.01 20.12
C ARG A 293 10.18 -5.27 20.47
N PRO A 294 11.06 -5.76 21.37
CA PRO A 294 12.33 -5.09 21.64
C PRO A 294 13.24 -5.02 20.40
N VAL A 295 13.35 -6.12 19.64
CA VAL A 295 14.16 -6.17 18.41
C VAL A 295 13.62 -5.21 17.35
N LEU A 296 12.30 -5.17 17.18
CA LEU A 296 11.64 -4.26 16.24
C LEU A 296 11.76 -2.80 16.67
N TYR A 297 11.67 -2.52 17.98
CA TYR A 297 11.88 -1.18 18.53
C TYR A 297 13.28 -0.67 18.21
N ASP A 298 14.32 -1.46 18.53
CA ASP A 298 15.71 -1.07 18.30
C ASP A 298 16.00 -0.83 16.82
N ARG A 299 15.40 -1.65 15.94
CA ARG A 299 15.60 -1.59 14.50
C ARG A 299 14.87 -0.43 13.82
N PHE A 300 13.61 -0.18 14.15
CA PHE A 300 12.75 0.72 13.37
C PHE A 300 12.32 1.98 14.11
N ARG A 301 12.27 1.96 15.45
CA ARG A 301 11.81 3.10 16.27
C ARG A 301 10.47 3.67 15.77
N MET A 302 9.55 2.76 15.44
CA MET A 302 8.23 3.12 14.91
C MET A 302 7.42 4.02 15.85
N PRO A 303 7.44 3.84 17.18
CA PRO A 303 6.86 4.80 18.13
C PRO A 303 7.27 6.25 17.84
N GLU A 304 8.58 6.51 17.76
CA GLU A 304 9.14 7.83 17.50
C GLU A 304 8.84 8.31 16.08
N TRP A 305 8.84 7.39 15.11
CA TRP A 305 8.41 7.69 13.75
C TRP A 305 6.98 8.23 13.73
N PHE A 306 6.04 7.58 14.43
CA PHE A 306 4.65 8.03 14.52
C PHE A 306 4.50 9.38 15.23
N GLN A 307 5.23 9.60 16.32
CA GLN A 307 5.25 10.90 17.02
C GLN A 307 5.71 12.02 16.09
N LYS A 308 6.76 11.79 15.30
CA LYS A 308 7.24 12.76 14.31
C LYS A 308 6.21 13.04 13.20
N HIS A 309 5.27 12.13 12.97
CA HIS A 309 4.18 12.27 12.01
C HIS A 309 2.84 12.67 12.66
N GLY A 310 2.87 13.20 13.90
CA GLY A 310 1.71 13.80 14.55
C GLY A 310 0.78 12.81 15.28
N ILE A 311 1.23 11.58 15.53
CA ILE A 311 0.48 10.58 16.30
C ILE A 311 1.02 10.53 17.73
N PRO A 312 0.19 10.82 18.76
CA PRO A 312 0.62 10.76 20.15
C PRO A 312 0.78 9.31 20.66
N ALA A 313 1.68 9.11 21.62
CA ALA A 313 1.94 7.80 22.23
C ALA A 313 0.73 7.20 22.97
N SER A 314 -0.21 8.04 23.42
CA SER A 314 -1.44 7.61 24.11
C SER A 314 -2.41 6.85 23.21
N GLY A 315 -2.17 6.81 21.89
CA GLY A 315 -3.01 6.10 20.93
C GLY A 315 -2.64 4.63 20.69
N TRP A 316 -1.63 4.09 21.37
CA TRP A 316 -1.15 2.72 21.14
C TRP A 316 -1.70 1.75 22.17
N THR A 317 -2.09 0.56 21.71
CA THR A 317 -2.44 -0.56 22.59
C THR A 317 -1.19 -1.38 22.88
N VAL A 318 -0.90 -1.59 24.17
CA VAL A 318 0.27 -2.34 24.66
C VAL A 318 -0.01 -3.84 24.67
#